data_AF-A0A818K276-F1
#
_entry.id   AF-A0A818K276-F1
#
_cell.length_a   1.000
_cell.length_b   1.000
_cell.length_c   1.000
_cell.angle_alpha   90.00
_cell.angle_beta   90.00
_cell.angle_gamma   90.00
#
_symmetry.space_group_name_H-M   'P 1'
#
loop_
_entity.id
_entity.type
_entity.pdbx_description
1 polymer ?
#
loop_
_entity_poly.entity_id
_entity_poly.type
_entity_poly.pdbx_seq_one_letter_code
_entity_poly.pdbx_strand_id
1 'polypeptide(L)'
;MYMKYELGCGRTNLRTLGKVLWQMGKLNLAEQYFTRLLKELSPNDPLLSDLYEDLGKIVSHTGDYDKSVQWHKKSLALKNSNALAGVFNDDESSNSIGKFIERKSYLETDIFYKNESRIMQNTVVIKTQKSETHDNS
;
A
#
# COMPACT_ATOMS: atom_id res chain seq x y z
N MET A 1 -3.44 -3.67 -42.84
CA MET A 1 -3.16 -2.68 -41.77
C MET A 1 -3.75 -3.24 -40.49
N TYR A 2 -2.90 -3.80 -39.61
CA TYR A 2 -3.36 -4.42 -38.36
C TYR A 2 -3.57 -3.36 -37.27
N MET A 3 -4.70 -3.48 -36.59
CA MET A 3 -5.11 -2.70 -35.42
C MET A 3 -3.96 -2.57 -34.40
N LYS A 4 -3.48 -1.34 -34.21
CA LYS A 4 -2.78 -0.94 -32.98
C LYS A 4 -3.81 -1.01 -31.87
N TYR A 5 -3.92 -2.17 -31.22
CA TYR A 5 -4.41 -2.20 -29.86
C TYR A 5 -3.49 -1.29 -29.07
N GLU A 6 -4.02 -0.16 -28.61
CA GLU A 6 -3.48 0.64 -27.54
C GLU A 6 -3.45 -0.23 -26.28
N LEU A 7 -2.52 -1.19 -26.25
CA LEU A 7 -2.06 -1.81 -25.03
C LEU A 7 -1.44 -0.67 -24.23
N GLY A 8 -2.21 -0.13 -23.28
CA GLY A 8 -1.66 0.66 -22.20
C GLY A 8 -0.37 0.00 -21.74
N CYS A 9 0.70 0.78 -21.67
CA CYS A 9 2.07 0.36 -21.33
C CYS A 9 2.05 -0.90 -20.44
N GLY A 10 2.78 -1.98 -20.77
CA GLY A 10 2.68 -3.28 -20.07
C GLY A 10 2.68 -3.19 -18.52
N ARG A 11 3.27 -2.11 -17.99
CA ARG A 11 3.18 -1.62 -16.60
C ARG A 11 1.74 -1.49 -16.05
N THR A 12 0.85 -0.78 -16.75
CA THR A 12 -0.55 -0.56 -16.36
C THR A 12 -1.36 -1.87 -16.45
N ASN A 13 -1.01 -2.75 -17.38
CA ASN A 13 -1.58 -4.09 -17.47
C ASN A 13 -1.19 -4.96 -16.27
N LEU A 14 0.08 -4.95 -15.84
CA LEU A 14 0.54 -5.70 -14.66
C LEU A 14 -0.14 -5.22 -13.38
N ARG A 15 -0.31 -3.90 -13.22
CA ARG A 15 -1.01 -3.33 -12.06
C ARG A 15 -2.49 -3.73 -12.05
N THR A 16 -3.17 -3.60 -13.19
CA THR A 16 -4.59 -3.99 -13.31
C THR A 16 -4.78 -5.48 -13.02
N LEU A 17 -3.90 -6.33 -13.56
CA LEU A 17 -3.92 -7.76 -13.29
C LEU A 17 -3.69 -8.08 -11.81
N GLY A 18 -2.74 -7.41 -11.15
CA GLY A 18 -2.52 -7.55 -9.71
C GLY A 18 -3.77 -7.18 -8.90
N LYS A 19 -4.50 -6.13 -9.27
CA LYS A 19 -5.77 -5.75 -8.62
C LYS A 19 -6.87 -6.80 -8.82
N VAL A 20 -7.03 -7.33 -10.03
CA VAL A 20 -7.99 -8.40 -10.30
C VAL A 20 -7.66 -9.65 -9.47
N LEU A 21 -6.37 -10.02 -9.39
CA LEU A 21 -5.93 -11.16 -8.57
C LEU A 21 -6.20 -10.94 -7.09
N TRP A 22 -6.00 -9.71 -6.59
CA TRP A 22 -6.35 -9.35 -5.22
C TRP A 22 -7.86 -9.50 -4.96
N GLN A 23 -8.72 -9.00 -5.86
CA GLN A 23 -10.17 -9.17 -5.75
C GLN A 23 -10.61 -10.63 -5.77
N MET A 24 -9.86 -11.50 -6.46
CA MET A 24 -10.09 -12.95 -6.47
C MET A 24 -9.55 -13.66 -5.20
N GLY A 25 -8.99 -12.93 -4.23
CA GLY A 25 -8.38 -13.48 -3.01
C GLY A 25 -7.01 -14.09 -3.23
N LYS A 26 -6.42 -13.99 -4.43
CA LYS A 26 -5.09 -14.54 -4.78
C LYS A 26 -3.98 -13.57 -4.36
N LEU A 27 -3.89 -13.28 -3.06
CA LEU A 27 -2.97 -12.27 -2.48
C LEU A 27 -1.51 -12.49 -2.85
N ASN A 28 -1.00 -13.72 -2.72
CA ASN A 28 0.40 -14.05 -3.02
C ASN A 28 0.73 -13.83 -4.50
N LEU A 29 -0.19 -14.16 -5.41
CA LEU A 29 0.01 -13.93 -6.84
C LEU A 29 0.00 -12.43 -7.14
N ALA A 30 -0.93 -11.68 -6.55
CA ALA A 30 -1.01 -10.23 -6.70
C ALA A 30 0.27 -9.53 -6.19
N GLU A 31 0.83 -9.97 -5.06
CA GLU A 31 2.11 -9.47 -4.54
C GLU A 31 3.27 -9.70 -5.53
N GLN A 32 3.34 -10.89 -6.17
CA GLN A 32 4.38 -11.19 -7.16
C GLN A 32 4.30 -10.27 -8.38
N TYR A 33 3.08 -10.02 -8.88
CA TYR A 33 2.87 -9.10 -10.01
C TYR A 33 3.24 -7.66 -9.66
N PHE A 34 2.86 -7.18 -8.48
CA PHE A 34 3.25 -5.84 -8.02
C PHE A 34 4.75 -5.72 -7.75
N THR A 35 5.39 -6.75 -7.18
CA THR A 35 6.85 -6.77 -6.96
C THR A 35 7.62 -6.81 -8.28
N ARG A 36 7.12 -7.53 -9.29
CA ARG A 36 7.69 -7.51 -10.64
C ARG A 36 7.58 -6.13 -11.25
N LEU A 37 6.38 -5.52 -11.18
CA LEU A 37 6.16 -4.16 -11.66
C LEU A 37 7.10 -3.17 -10.97
N LEU A 38 7.32 -3.32 -9.66
CA LEU A 38 8.23 -2.48 -8.89
C LEU A 38 9.67 -2.51 -9.43
N LYS A 39 10.14 -3.68 -9.90
CA LYS A 39 11.47 -3.83 -10.52
C LYS A 39 11.57 -3.24 -11.93
N GLU A 40 10.45 -3.12 -12.63
CA GLU A 40 10.38 -2.57 -13.99
C GLU A 40 10.15 -1.05 -14.02
N LEU A 41 9.78 -0.45 -12.89
CA LEU A 41 9.56 0.98 -12.72
C LEU A 41 10.86 1.70 -12.39
N SER A 42 11.01 2.91 -12.95
CA SER A 42 12.08 3.82 -12.56
C SER A 42 11.79 4.44 -11.19
N PRO A 43 12.82 4.84 -10.43
CA PRO A 43 12.64 5.40 -9.08
C PRO A 43 11.84 6.72 -9.04
N ASN A 44 11.72 7.41 -10.17
CA ASN A 44 10.93 8.63 -10.35
C ASN A 44 9.60 8.41 -11.09
N ASP A 45 9.18 7.16 -11.30
CA ASP A 45 7.95 6.88 -12.02
C ASP A 45 6.73 7.30 -11.16
N PRO A 46 5.78 8.09 -11.71
CA PRO A 46 4.60 8.53 -10.95
C PRO A 46 3.73 7.36 -10.46
N LEU A 47 3.80 6.20 -11.11
CA LEU A 47 3.06 5.00 -10.69
C LEU A 47 3.64 4.34 -9.43
N LEU A 48 4.85 4.71 -9.02
CA LEU A 48 5.55 4.06 -7.91
C LEU A 48 4.85 4.30 -6.56
N SER A 49 4.30 5.49 -6.36
CA SER A 49 3.55 5.83 -5.16
C SER A 49 2.28 4.98 -5.03
N ASP A 50 1.52 4.89 -6.12
CA ASP A 50 0.32 4.07 -6.23
C ASP A 50 0.61 2.59 -6.01
N LEU A 51 1.73 2.10 -6.54
CA LEU A 51 2.15 0.72 -6.40
C LEU A 51 2.52 0.36 -4.96
N TYR A 52 3.22 1.25 -4.25
CA TYR A 52 3.52 1.05 -2.83
C TYR A 52 2.25 1.04 -1.97
N GLU A 53 1.25 1.83 -2.31
CA GLU A 53 -0.04 1.80 -1.61
C GLU A 53 -0.76 0.45 -1.83
N ASP A 54 -0.77 -0.05 -3.07
CA ASP A 54 -1.38 -1.34 -3.39
C ASP A 54 -0.64 -2.50 -2.70
N LEU A 55 0.70 -2.45 -2.64
CA LEU A 55 1.52 -3.43 -1.90
C LEU A 55 1.22 -3.39 -0.40
N GLY A 56 1.13 -2.20 0.21
CA GLY A 56 0.79 -2.06 1.63
C GLY A 56 -0.56 -2.72 1.97
N LYS A 57 -1.57 -2.52 1.12
CA LYS A 57 -2.89 -3.15 1.28
C LYS A 57 -2.85 -4.67 1.16
N ILE A 58 -2.10 -5.23 0.21
CA ILE A 58 -1.95 -6.69 0.11
C ILE A 58 -1.30 -7.25 1.37
N VAL A 59 -0.22 -6.62 1.80
CA VAL A 59 0.58 -7.09 2.93
C VAL A 59 -0.22 -6.99 4.24
N SER A 60 -1.06 -5.95 4.40
CA SER A 60 -2.00 -5.88 5.53
C SER A 60 -3.02 -7.02 5.52
N HIS A 61 -3.54 -7.40 4.35
CA HIS A 61 -4.45 -8.54 4.20
C HIS A 61 -3.77 -9.89 4.50
N THR A 62 -2.45 -9.99 4.31
CA THR A 62 -1.67 -11.18 4.71
C THR A 62 -1.32 -11.21 6.20
N GLY A 63 -1.62 -10.13 6.94
CA GLY A 63 -1.39 -10.04 8.39
C GLY A 63 -0.02 -9.47 8.81
N ASP A 64 0.82 -9.08 7.85
CA ASP A 64 2.13 -8.47 8.13
C ASP A 64 2.01 -6.94 8.20
N TYR A 65 1.44 -6.45 9.30
CA TYR A 65 1.15 -5.03 9.48
C TYR A 65 2.43 -4.18 9.51
N ASP A 66 3.54 -4.71 10.00
CA ASP A 66 4.82 -3.99 10.05
C ASP A 66 5.35 -3.68 8.65
N LYS A 67 5.31 -4.66 7.73
CA LYS A 67 5.66 -4.42 6.33
C LYS A 67 4.64 -3.54 5.63
N SER A 68 3.34 -3.67 5.92
CA SER A 68 2.31 -2.79 5.37
C SER A 68 2.63 -1.32 5.67
N VAL A 69 2.95 -1.01 6.93
CA VAL A 69 3.35 0.34 7.35
C VAL A 69 4.55 0.80 6.53
N GLN A 70 5.60 -0.02 6.39
CA GLN A 70 6.77 0.38 5.58
C GLN A 70 6.43 0.72 4.12
N TRP A 71 5.51 -0.01 3.49
CA TRP A 71 5.07 0.30 2.14
C TRP A 71 4.25 1.59 2.06
N HIS A 72 3.31 1.80 2.98
CA HIS A 72 2.56 3.05 3.04
C HIS A 72 3.45 4.27 3.30
N LYS A 73 4.49 4.10 4.13
CA LYS A 73 5.52 5.12 4.37
C LYS A 73 6.22 5.53 3.09
N LYS A 74 6.66 4.57 2.27
CA LYS A 74 7.30 4.84 0.97
C LYS A 74 6.34 5.51 -0.03
N SER A 75 5.08 5.08 -0.06
CA SER A 75 4.05 5.70 -0.92
C SER A 75 3.87 7.18 -0.56
N LEU A 76 3.70 7.48 0.73
CA LEU A 76 3.50 8.83 1.26
C LEU A 76 4.71 9.74 1.02
N ALA A 77 5.93 9.24 1.23
CA ALA A 77 7.14 10.02 0.95
C ALA A 77 7.18 10.50 -0.51
N LEU A 78 6.79 9.66 -1.47
CA LEU A 78 6.71 10.04 -2.89
C LEU A 78 5.57 11.02 -3.17
N LYS A 79 4.38 10.83 -2.57
CA LYS A 79 3.26 11.79 -2.74
C LYS A 79 3.63 13.16 -2.20
N ASN A 80 4.24 13.21 -1.03
CA ASN A 80 4.66 14.44 -0.38
C ASN A 80 5.81 15.12 -1.12
N SER A 81 6.81 14.36 -1.60
CA SER A 81 7.89 14.90 -2.44
C SER A 81 7.34 15.55 -3.72
N ASN A 82 6.40 14.88 -4.40
CA ASN A 82 5.78 15.42 -5.62
C ASN A 82 4.87 16.61 -5.34
N ALA A 83 4.11 16.57 -4.23
CA ALA A 83 3.23 17.67 -3.83
C ALA A 83 4.01 18.93 -3.43
N LEU A 84 5.14 18.77 -2.73
CA LEU A 84 6.00 19.89 -2.32
C LEU A 84 6.73 20.52 -3.51
N ALA A 85 7.16 19.70 -4.50
CA ALA A 85 7.80 20.19 -5.71
C ALA A 85 6.90 21.09 -6.58
N GLY A 86 5.58 20.96 -6.48
CA GLY A 86 4.63 21.79 -7.25
C GLY A 86 4.25 23.12 -6.59
N VAL A 87 4.50 23.29 -5.28
CA VAL A 87 3.93 24.40 -4.51
C VAL A 87 4.98 25.41 -4.05
N PHE A 88 6.25 25.02 -3.91
CA PHE A 88 7.25 25.86 -3.23
C PHE A 88 8.59 25.84 -3.96
N ASN A 89 8.82 26.83 -4.81
CA ASN A 89 10.08 27.00 -5.54
C ASN A 89 11.19 27.69 -4.72
N ASP A 90 10.91 28.25 -3.54
CA ASP A 90 11.91 29.00 -2.76
C ASP A 90 11.75 28.79 -1.22
N ASP A 91 12.89 28.79 -0.51
CA ASP A 91 13.10 29.02 0.94
C ASP A 91 13.15 27.82 1.95
N GLU A 92 14.08 27.95 2.91
CA GLU A 92 14.51 27.11 4.04
C GLU A 92 13.35 26.70 4.99
N SER A 93 12.28 27.50 5.03
CA SER A 93 11.01 27.21 5.72
C SER A 93 10.30 25.95 5.19
N SER A 94 10.50 25.61 3.90
CA SER A 94 9.93 24.42 3.24
C SER A 94 10.36 23.11 3.89
N ASN A 95 11.65 23.01 4.28
CA ASN A 95 12.20 21.80 4.86
C ASN A 95 11.54 21.45 6.21
N SER A 96 11.12 22.48 6.97
CA SER A 96 10.50 22.31 8.28
C SER A 96 9.02 21.93 8.17
N ILE A 97 8.27 22.55 7.25
CA ILE A 97 6.86 22.23 7.00
C ILE A 97 6.73 20.85 6.34
N GLY A 98 7.59 20.53 5.36
CA GLY A 98 7.63 19.22 4.73
C GLY A 98 7.88 18.10 5.74
N LYS A 99 8.86 18.26 6.64
CA LYS A 99 9.13 17.32 7.74
C LYS A 99 7.95 17.18 8.70
N PHE A 100 7.24 18.27 9.01
CA PHE A 100 6.06 18.23 9.87
C PHE A 100 4.90 17.43 9.24
N ILE A 101 4.60 17.69 7.96
CA ILE A 101 3.57 16.97 7.20
C ILE A 101 3.92 15.48 7.09
N GLU A 102 5.19 15.17 6.84
CA GLU A 102 5.69 13.80 6.79
C GLU A 102 5.53 13.10 8.15
N ARG A 103 5.97 13.73 9.24
CA ARG A 103 5.83 13.23 10.62
C ARG A 103 4.38 12.99 10.99
N LYS A 104 3.47 13.92 10.67
CA LYS A 104 2.04 13.79 10.94
C LYS A 104 1.43 12.63 10.17
N SER A 105 1.72 12.53 8.88
CA SER A 105 1.24 11.44 8.02
C SER A 105 1.75 10.07 8.50
N TYR A 106 3.00 10.00 8.96
CA TYR A 106 3.58 8.79 9.57
C TYR A 106 2.85 8.35 10.83
N LEU A 107 2.52 9.29 11.71
CA LEU A 107 1.79 8.99 12.94
C LEU A 107 0.37 8.51 12.63
N GLU A 108 -0.31 9.14 11.66
CA GLU A 108 -1.66 8.75 11.25
C GLU A 108 -1.69 7.33 10.64
N THR A 109 -0.72 6.98 9.78
CA THR A 109 -0.63 5.62 9.22
C THR A 109 -0.32 4.57 10.27
N ASP A 110 0.60 4.86 11.19
CA ASP A 110 0.97 3.94 12.28
C ASP A 110 -0.23 3.67 13.21
N ILE A 111 -0.94 4.73 13.61
CA ILE A 111 -2.14 4.61 14.45
C ILE A 111 -3.24 3.82 13.74
N PHE A 112 -3.48 4.09 12.45
CA PHE A 112 -4.49 3.38 11.67
C PHE A 112 -4.23 1.86 11.64
N TYR A 113 -3.03 1.44 11.25
CA TYR A 113 -2.70 0.01 11.13
C TYR A 113 -2.57 -0.69 12.48
N LYS A 114 -2.14 0.02 13.53
CA LYS A 114 -2.14 -0.52 14.91
C LYS A 114 -3.56 -0.75 15.43
N ASN A 115 -4.50 0.11 15.05
CA ASN A 115 -5.90 -0.09 15.38
C ASN A 115 -6.50 -1.27 14.59
N GLU A 116 -6.20 -1.37 13.30
CA GLU A 116 -6.67 -2.47 12.45
C GLU A 116 -6.15 -3.84 12.95
N SER A 117 -4.86 -3.94 13.26
CA SER A 117 -4.26 -5.17 13.80
C SER A 117 -4.89 -5.58 15.13
N ARG A 118 -5.15 -4.61 16.03
CA ARG A 118 -5.82 -4.85 17.31
C ARG A 118 -7.26 -5.37 17.14
N ILE A 119 -8.02 -4.80 16.19
CA ILE A 119 -9.38 -5.26 15.88
C ILE A 119 -9.36 -6.70 15.36
N MET A 120 -8.42 -7.02 14.47
CA MET A 120 -8.29 -8.36 13.90
C MET A 120 -7.90 -9.39 14.95
N GLN A 121 -6.94 -9.07 15.84
CA GLN A 121 -6.57 -9.95 16.97
C GLN A 121 -7.77 -10.22 17.89
N ASN A 122 -8.51 -9.17 18.29
CA ASN A 122 -9.69 -9.33 19.13
C ASN A 122 -10.79 -10.16 18.45
N THR A 123 -10.98 -10.00 17.14
CA THR A 123 -11.97 -10.77 16.37
C THR A 123 -11.64 -12.26 16.32
N VAL A 124 -10.35 -12.61 16.17
CA VAL A 124 -9.89 -14.01 16.21
C VAL A 124 -10.15 -14.62 17.58
N VAL A 125 -9.78 -13.93 18.66
CA VAL A 125 -9.99 -14.40 20.05
C VAL A 125 -11.47 -14.69 20.35
N ILE A 126 -12.37 -13.81 19.90
CA ILE A 126 -13.82 -13.99 20.08
C ILE A 126 -14.33 -15.21 19.31
N LYS A 127 -13.84 -15.45 18.08
CA LYS A 127 -14.25 -16.62 17.29
C LYS A 127 -13.79 -17.92 17.93
N THR A 128 -12.56 -17.99 18.44
CA THR A 128 -12.02 -19.19 19.12
C THR A 128 -12.77 -19.52 20.41
N GLN A 129 -13.11 -18.51 21.23
CA GLN A 129 -13.89 -18.73 22.45
C GLN A 129 -15.31 -19.27 22.16
N LYS A 130 -15.92 -18.84 21.04
CA LYS A 130 -17.27 -19.27 20.66
C LYS A 130 -17.32 -20.69 20.08
N SER A 131 -16.24 -21.15 19.44
CA SER A 131 -16.12 -22.54 18.99
C SER A 131 -15.86 -23.52 20.14
N GLU A 132 -15.08 -23.14 21.15
CA GLU A 132 -14.79 -23.98 22.33
C GLU A 132 -16.02 -24.23 23.21
N THR A 133 -17.02 -23.33 23.18
CA THR A 133 -18.29 -23.49 23.92
C THR A 133 -19.33 -24.35 23.20
N HIS A 134 -19.14 -24.67 21.91
CA HIS A 134 -20.11 -25.47 21.14
C HIS A 134 -19.73 -26.96 21.01
N ASP A 135 -18.46 -27.33 21.26
CA ASP A 135 -17.99 -28.73 21.23
C ASP A 135 -18.01 -29.43 22.60
N ASN A 136 -18.42 -28.73 23.68
CA ASN A 136 -18.47 -29.25 25.06
C ASN A 136 -19.90 -29.45 25.60
N SER A 137 -20.89 -29.79 24.76
CA SER A 137 -22.25 -30.16 25.20
C SER A 137 -22.81 -31.36 24.46
#